data_AF-A0A950I542-F1
#
_entry.id   AF-A0A950I542-F1
#
_cell.length_a   1.000
_cell.length_b   1.000
_cell.length_c   1.000
_cell.angle_alpha   90.00
_cell.angle_beta   90.00
_cell.angle_gamma   90.00
#
_symmetry.space_group_name_H-M   'P 1'
#
loop_
_entity.id
_entity.type
_entity.pdbx_description
1 polymer ?
#
loop_
_entity_poly.entity_id
_entity_poly.type
_entity_poly.pdbx_seq_one_letter_code
_entity_poly.pdbx_strand_id
1 'polypeptide(L)' 'MDTGPELQVTTAELKPGMVIARDLVTRDSFLLLSAGHVLEEKMIRQIRDFEASTTGTSLTIHIKQERVPE' A
#
# COMPACT_ATOMS: atom_id res chain seq x y z
N MET A 1 8.98 -18.77 -10.99
CA MET A 1 8.39 -17.42 -10.93
C MET A 1 8.58 -16.97 -9.50
N ASP A 2 9.70 -16.33 -9.22
CA ASP A 2 10.08 -15.89 -7.87
C ASP A 2 9.34 -14.60 -7.54
N THR A 3 8.05 -14.72 -7.26
CA THR A 3 7.33 -13.66 -6.56
C THR A 3 7.75 -13.78 -5.10
N GLY A 4 8.76 -13.00 -4.70
CA GLY A 4 9.18 -12.93 -3.29
C GLY A 4 7.98 -12.66 -2.37
N PRO A 5 8.08 -12.96 -1.06
CA PRO A 5 6.97 -12.81 -0.14
C PRO A 5 6.46 -11.36 -0.16
N GLU A 6 5.23 -11.17 -0.64
CA GLU A 6 4.48 -9.92 -0.56
C GLU A 6 3.56 -9.99 0.66
N LEU A 7 3.47 -8.89 1.41
CA LEU A 7 2.62 -8.81 2.58
C LEU A 7 1.41 -7.95 2.23
N GLN A 8 0.21 -8.49 2.49
CA GLN A 8 -1.01 -7.71 2.47
C GLN A 8 -1.19 -7.01 3.81
N VAL A 9 -1.29 -5.70 3.76
CA VAL A 9 -1.45 -4.83 4.92
C VAL A 9 -2.59 -3.86 4.67
N THR A 10 -3.25 -3.48 5.76
CA THR A 10 -4.27 -2.42 5.73
C THR A 10 -3.62 -1.03 5.77
N THR A 11 -4.37 0.01 5.41
CA THR A 11 -3.90 1.41 5.51
C THR A 11 -3.45 1.78 6.94
N ALA A 12 -4.02 1.15 7.96
CA ALA A 12 -3.66 1.32 9.36
C ALA A 12 -2.26 0.75 9.69
N GLU A 13 -1.84 -0.30 9.00
CA GLU A 13 -0.55 -0.96 9.21
C GLU A 13 0.59 -0.39 8.36
N LEU A 14 0.27 0.45 7.37
CA LEU A 14 1.26 1.12 6.54
C LEU A 14 2.21 1.99 7.37
N LYS A 15 3.51 1.81 7.11
CA LYS A 15 4.59 2.58 7.71
C LYS A 15 5.44 3.24 6.62
N PRO A 16 5.97 4.45 6.88
CA PRO A 16 6.87 5.10 5.94
C PRO A 16 8.11 4.24 5.72
N GLY A 17 8.57 4.17 4.47
CA GLY A 17 9.68 3.32 4.03
C GLY A 17 9.27 2.00 3.36
N MET A 18 8.01 1.56 3.53
CA MET A 18 7.52 0.35 2.87
C MET A 18 7.46 0.52 1.35
N VAL A 19 7.78 -0.53 0.59
CA VAL A 19 7.75 -0.49 -0.89
C VAL A 19 6.53 -1.21 -1.42
N ILE A 20 5.79 -0.57 -2.33
CA ILE A 20 4.63 -1.18 -2.99
C ILE A 20 5.08 -2.37 -3.84
N ALA A 21 4.49 -3.54 -3.61
CA ALA A 21 4.76 -4.75 -4.38
C ALA A 21 4.03 -4.75 -5.73
N ARG A 22 2.80 -4.21 -5.77
CA ARG A 22 1.91 -4.24 -6.94
C ARG A 22 1.09 -2.97 -7.05
N ASP A 23 0.71 -2.59 -8.27
CA ASP A 23 -0.07 -1.39 -8.53
C ASP A 23 -1.38 -1.39 -7.73
N LEU A 24 -1.61 -0.32 -6.96
CA LEU A 24 -2.83 -0.13 -6.19
C LEU A 24 -3.81 0.68 -7.04
N VAL A 25 -4.93 0.05 -7.38
CA VAL A 25 -6.02 0.67 -8.13
C VAL A 25 -7.27 0.75 -7.27
N THR A 26 -7.99 1.87 -7.35
CA THR A 26 -9.29 2.04 -6.71
C THR A 26 -10.38 1.31 -7.49
N ARG A 27 -11.57 1.18 -6.87
CA ARG A 27 -12.76 0.61 -7.51
C ARG A 27 -13.14 1.35 -8.80
N ASP A 28 -12.85 2.64 -8.89
CA ASP A 28 -13.09 3.48 -10.07
C ASP A 28 -11.98 3.36 -11.14
N SER A 29 -11.13 2.32 -11.06
CA SER A 29 -9.99 2.10 -11.95
C SER A 29 -8.95 3.23 -11.91
N PHE A 30 -8.92 4.02 -10.83
CA PHE A 30 -7.93 5.06 -10.65
C PHE A 30 -6.66 4.46 -10.05
N LEU A 31 -5.52 4.64 -10.73
CA LEU A 31 -4.23 4.22 -10.19
C LEU A 31 -3.85 5.17 -9.05
N LEU A 32 -3.83 4.65 -7.83
CA LEU A 32 -3.41 5.38 -6.63
C LEU A 32 -1.89 5.31 -6.47
N LEU A 33 -1.32 4.12 -6.66
CA LEU A 33 0.12 3.87 -6.48
C LEU A 33 0.62 2.88 -7.49
N SER A 34 1.83 3.13 -7.97
CA SER A 34 2.54 2.17 -8.82
C SER A 34 3.40 1.22 -8.01
N ALA A 35 3.59 0.02 -8.53
CA ALA A 35 4.55 -0.94 -7.99
C ALA A 35 5.97 -0.34 -7.94
N GLY A 36 6.71 -0.65 -6.88
CA GLY A 36 8.08 -0.16 -6.66
C GLY A 36 8.16 1.22 -6.01
N HIS A 37 7.04 1.89 -5.75
CA HIS A 37 7.05 3.17 -5.04
C HIS A 37 7.26 2.98 -3.54
N VAL A 38 8.12 3.80 -2.94
CA VAL A 38 8.28 3.87 -1.47
C VAL A 38 7.11 4.68 -0.91
N LEU A 39 6.45 4.13 0.12
CA LEU A 39 5.43 4.80 0.89
C LEU A 39 6.08 5.84 1.80
N GLU A 40 5.78 7.11 1.55
CA GLU A 40 6.17 8.22 2.41
C GLU A 40 5.03 8.56 3.38
N GLU A 41 5.33 9.22 4.50
CA GLU A 41 4.31 9.63 5.47
C GLU A 41 3.16 10.44 4.84
N LYS A 42 3.49 11.36 3.91
CA LYS A 42 2.50 12.16 3.19
C LYS A 42 1.54 11.31 2.34
N MET A 43 2.04 10.19 1.82
CA MET A 43 1.30 9.29 0.94
C MET A 43 0.39 8.41 1.79
N ILE A 44 0.91 7.87 2.88
CA ILE A 44 0.14 7.10 3.87
C ILE A 44 -1.02 7.94 4.42
N ARG A 45 -0.77 9.22 4.76
CA ARG A 45 -1.83 10.14 5.17
C ARG A 45 -2.91 10.29 4.11
N GLN A 46 -2.54 10.53 2.85
CA GLN A 46 -3.51 10.66 1.76
C GLN A 46 -4.31 9.38 1.52
N ILE A 47 -3.68 8.21 1.57
CA ILE A 47 -4.38 6.93 1.39
C ILE A 47 -5.40 6.70 2.52
N ARG A 48 -5.02 7.02 3.77
CA ARG A 48 -5.92 6.93 4.93
C ARG A 48 -7.07 7.92 4.83
N ASP A 49 -6.78 9.16 4.42
CA ASP A 49 -7.81 10.19 4.24
C ASP A 49 -8.78 9.81 3.12
N PHE A 50 -8.27 9.23 2.03
CA PHE A 50 -9.07 8.70 0.94
C PHE A 50 -9.94 7.51 1.38
N GLU A 51 -9.39 6.57 2.16
CA GLU A 51 -10.17 5.46 2.74
C GLU A 51 -11.27 5.99 3.65
N ALA A 52 -10.94 6.93 4.55
CA ALA A 52 -11.89 7.55 5.46
C ALA A 52 -13.01 8.30 4.71
N SER A 53 -12.67 8.95 3.59
CA SER A 53 -13.62 9.60 2.69
C SER A 53 -14.52 8.61 1.95
N THR A 54 -14.01 7.40 1.71
CA THR A 54 -14.74 6.32 0.99
C THR A 54 -15.43 5.40 1.99
N THR A 55 -16.60 5.81 2.46
CA THR A 55 -17.38 5.05 3.45
C THR A 55 -17.64 3.61 2.97
N GLY A 56 -17.11 2.62 3.71
CA GLY A 56 -17.37 1.19 3.50
C GLY A 56 -16.37 0.44 2.60
N THR A 57 -15.23 1.04 2.24
CA THR A 57 -14.19 0.36 1.45
C THR A 57 -12.89 0.25 2.23
N SER A 58 -12.49 -0.97 2.60
CA SER A 58 -11.14 -1.23 3.13
C SER A 58 -10.15 -1.35 1.98
N LEU A 59 -9.12 -0.51 1.98
CA LEU A 59 -8.03 -0.60 1.01
C LEU A 59 -7.01 -1.63 1.50
N THR A 60 -6.74 -2.63 0.65
CA THR A 60 -5.69 -3.62 0.87
C THR A 60 -4.48 -3.24 0.05
N ILE A 61 -3.33 -3.06 0.70
CA ILE A 61 -2.08 -2.66 0.05
C ILE A 61 -1.11 -3.83 0.10
N HIS A 62 -0.50 -4.13 -1.05
CA HIS A 62 0.51 -5.16 -1.16
C HIS A 62 1.88 -4.49 -1.08
N ILE A 63 2.64 -4.79 -0.03
CA ILE A 63 4.01 -4.30 0.14
C ILE A 63 5.01 -5.44 -0.08
N LYS A 64 6.22 -5.10 -0.50
CA LYS A 64 7.34 -6.04 -0.51
C LYS A 64 7.72 -6.32 0.94
N GLN A 65 7.85 -7.59 1.31
CA GLN A 65 8.41 -7.92 2.62
C GLN A 65 9.88 -7.51 2.60
N GLU A 66 10.18 -6.33 3.15
CA GLU A 66 11.55 -5.99 3.50
C GLU A 66 12.00 -7.02 4.51
N ARG A 67 13.00 -7.83 4.15
CA ARG A 67 13.67 -8.70 5.09
C ARG A 67 14.33 -7.78 6.11
N VAL A 68 13.66 -7.50 7.23
CA VAL A 68 14.30 -6.90 8.39
C VAL A 68 15.38 -7.90 8.81
N PRO A 69 16.67 -7.56 8.74
CA PRO A 69 17.70 -8.43 9.29
C PRO A 69 17.50 -8.47 10.82
N GLU A 70 17.30 -9.67 11.36
CA GLU A 70 17.28 -9.97 12.81
C GLU A 70 18.61 -9.58 13.49
#